data_AF-A0A2D8CBA2-F1
#
_entry.id   AF-A0A2D8CBA2-F1
#
_cell.length_a   1.000
_cell.length_b   1.000
_cell.length_c   1.000
_cell.angle_alpha   90.00
_cell.angle_beta   90.00
_cell.angle_gamma   90.00
#
_symmetry.space_group_name_H-M   'P 1'
#
loop_
_entity.id
_entity.type
_entity.pdbx_description
1 polymer ?
#
loop_
_entity_poly.entity_id
_entity_poly.type
_entity_poly.pdbx_seq_one_letter_code
_entity_poly.pdbx_strand_id
1 'polypeptide(L)'
;MKKLIYINYFIYKFYERKDPDPVIYSFFGSSLLVSLNIMSGLIVLQEFLGFQSLKYYSVFVLGVFLCVNYFYLYRKLRYKEIFFKIGQEDNLNRKFLYFIIYLLGTFILILSLVIFIRMRKFDSL
;
A
#
# COMPACT_ATOMS: atom_id res chain seq x y z
N MET A 1 8.15 -4.82 7.61
CA MET A 1 6.82 -5.15 8.17
C MET A 1 6.22 -4.07 9.07
N LYS A 2 6.93 -3.49 10.05
CA LYS A 2 6.34 -2.51 11.00
C LYS A 2 5.51 -1.38 10.34
N LYS A 3 6.01 -0.75 9.27
CA LYS A 3 5.28 0.29 8.52
C LYS A 3 3.95 -0.20 7.94
N LEU A 4 3.91 -1.44 7.43
CA LEU A 4 2.70 -2.06 6.90
C LEU A 4 1.62 -2.20 7.99
N ILE A 5 2.03 -2.61 9.19
CA ILE A 5 1.11 -2.79 10.32
C ILE A 5 0.42 -1.46 10.67
N TYR A 6 1.17 -0.34 10.68
CA TYR A 6 0.59 0.98 10.93
C TYR A 6 -0.37 1.41 9.82
N ILE A 7 -0.05 1.15 8.55
CA ILE A 7 -0.97 1.41 7.43
C ILE A 7 -2.29 0.63 7.63
N ASN A 8 -2.21 -0.67 7.93
CA ASN A 8 -3.38 -1.50 8.20
C ASN A 8 -4.18 -0.97 9.40
N TYR A 9 -3.51 -0.60 10.48
CA TYR A 9 -4.12 -0.04 11.69
C TYR A 9 -4.86 1.27 11.42
N PHE A 10 -4.25 2.23 10.72
CA PHE A 10 -4.88 3.52 10.46
C PHE A 10 -6.08 3.41 9.53
N ILE A 11 -6.01 2.55 8.52
CA ILE A 11 -7.17 2.25 7.67
C ILE A 11 -8.26 1.58 8.50
N TYR A 12 -7.92 0.57 9.30
CA TYR A 12 -8.87 -0.11 10.20
C TYR A 12 -9.59 0.90 11.11
N LYS A 13 -8.86 1.77 11.80
CA LYS A 13 -9.42 2.78 12.70
C LYS A 13 -10.29 3.83 12.00
N PHE A 14 -9.98 4.15 10.74
CA PHE A 14 -10.82 5.06 9.96
C PHE A 14 -12.18 4.42 9.62
N TYR A 15 -12.18 3.14 9.26
CA TYR A 15 -13.41 2.42 8.88
C TYR A 15 -14.18 1.85 10.07
N GLU A 16 -13.54 1.62 11.23
CA GLU A 16 -14.21 1.15 12.46
C GLU A 16 -15.36 2.09 12.89
N ARG A 17 -15.28 3.37 12.53
CA ARG A 17 -16.34 4.37 12.81
C ARG A 17 -17.51 4.33 11.81
N LYS A 18 -17.36 3.61 10.70
CA LYS A 18 -18.26 3.65 9.53
C LYS A 18 -18.86 2.30 9.18
N ASP A 19 -18.15 1.21 9.48
CA ASP A 19 -18.51 -0.14 9.07
C ASP A 19 -18.25 -1.13 10.22
N PRO A 20 -19.19 -2.05 10.53
CA PRO A 20 -19.01 -3.09 11.54
C PRO A 20 -17.91 -4.11 11.20
N ASP A 21 -17.52 -4.26 9.92
CA ASP A 21 -16.39 -5.11 9.53
C ASP A 21 -15.27 -4.31 8.80
N PRO A 22 -14.49 -3.51 9.55
CA PRO A 22 -13.42 -2.68 8.98
C PRO A 22 -12.20 -3.49 8.51
N VAL A 23 -12.17 -4.79 8.79
CA VAL A 23 -11.04 -5.70 8.51
C VAL A 23 -10.79 -5.78 7.00
N ILE A 24 -11.86 -5.85 6.22
CA ILE A 24 -11.78 -6.00 4.77
C ILE A 24 -11.11 -4.77 4.13
N TYR A 25 -11.48 -3.56 4.56
CA TYR A 25 -10.88 -2.32 4.08
C TYR A 25 -9.43 -2.18 4.53
N SER A 26 -9.13 -2.58 5.76
CA SER A 26 -7.76 -2.60 6.28
C SER A 26 -6.86 -3.50 5.43
N PHE A 27 -7.32 -4.71 5.12
CA PHE A 27 -6.57 -5.67 4.32
C PHE A 27 -6.41 -5.21 2.87
N PHE A 28 -7.52 -4.94 2.17
CA PHE A 28 -7.47 -4.57 0.76
C PHE A 28 -6.91 -3.17 0.54
N GLY A 29 -7.24 -2.20 1.38
CA GLY A 29 -6.76 -0.82 1.26
C GLY A 29 -5.25 -0.72 1.47
N SER A 30 -4.72 -1.38 2.51
CA SER A 30 -3.27 -1.39 2.73
C SER A 30 -2.53 -2.11 1.61
N SER A 31 -3.10 -3.22 1.13
CA SER A 31 -2.51 -4.01 0.05
C SER A 31 -2.54 -3.24 -1.25
N LEU A 32 -3.64 -2.54 -1.57
CA LEU A 32 -3.76 -1.67 -2.73
C LEU A 32 -2.72 -0.55 -2.71
N LEU A 33 -2.56 0.16 -1.59
CA LEU A 33 -1.56 1.23 -1.48
C LEU A 33 -0.14 0.73 -1.74
N VAL A 34 0.24 -0.41 -1.17
CA VAL A 34 1.56 -1.01 -1.42
C VAL A 34 1.68 -1.51 -2.85
N SER A 35 0.61 -2.09 -3.39
CA SER A 35 0.57 -2.57 -4.77
C SER A 35 0.82 -1.45 -5.77
N LEU A 36 0.18 -0.30 -5.57
CA LEU A 36 0.37 0.88 -6.42
C LEU A 36 1.82 1.35 -6.39
N ASN A 37 2.46 1.41 -5.23
CA ASN A 37 3.87 1.80 -5.13
C ASN A 37 4.81 0.79 -5.84
N ILE A 38 4.57 -0.51 -5.66
CA ILE A 38 5.34 -1.57 -6.34
C ILE A 38 5.16 -1.45 -7.86
N MET A 39 3.92 -1.34 -8.34
CA MET A 39 3.62 -1.19 -9.76
C MET A 39 4.28 0.06 -10.34
N SER A 40 4.20 1.19 -9.66
CA SER A 40 4.87 2.43 -10.05
C SER A 40 6.37 2.24 -10.24
N GLY A 41 7.05 1.59 -9.29
CA GLY A 41 8.48 1.28 -9.41
C GLY A 41 8.79 0.35 -10.59
N LEU A 42 7.97 -0.67 -10.82
CA LEU A 42 8.14 -1.60 -11.94
C LEU A 42 7.93 -0.94 -13.30
N ILE A 43 6.97 -0.02 -13.42
CA ILE A 43 6.75 0.75 -14.64
C ILE A 43 7.98 1.62 -14.94
N VAL A 44 8.50 2.34 -13.95
CA VAL A 44 9.74 3.12 -14.11
C VAL A 44 10.87 2.21 -14.59
N LEU A 45 11.10 1.07 -13.92
CA LEU A 45 12.15 0.14 -14.34
C LEU A 45 11.95 -0.40 -15.76
N GLN A 46 10.71 -0.72 -16.15
CA GLN A 46 10.37 -1.15 -17.50
C GLN A 46 10.73 -0.06 -18.54
N GLU A 47 10.40 1.19 -18.25
CA GLU A 47 10.61 2.31 -19.16
C GLU A 47 12.10 2.68 -19.33
N PHE A 48 12.93 2.49 -18.30
CA PHE A 48 14.37 2.80 -18.33
C PHE A 48 15.26 1.62 -18.77
N LEU A 49 14.89 0.39 -18.41
CA LEU A 49 15.71 -0.81 -18.67
C LEU A 49 15.18 -1.67 -19.83
N GLY A 50 14.02 -1.33 -20.41
CA GLY A 50 13.48 -2.02 -21.59
C GLY A 50 12.93 -3.43 -21.32
N PHE A 51 12.71 -3.82 -20.07
CA PHE A 51 12.23 -5.17 -19.73
C PHE A 51 10.74 -5.36 -20.10
N GLN A 52 10.46 -6.03 -21.22
CA GLN A 52 9.09 -6.21 -21.75
C GLN A 52 8.19 -7.24 -21.02
N SER A 53 8.53 -7.71 -19.82
CA SER A 53 7.76 -8.79 -19.15
C SER A 53 7.49 -8.60 -17.65
N LEU A 54 7.74 -7.41 -17.10
CA LEU A 54 7.55 -7.12 -15.67
C LEU A 54 6.10 -7.20 -15.19
N LYS A 55 5.12 -7.20 -16.10
CA LYS A 55 3.67 -7.29 -15.81
C LYS A 55 3.23 -8.59 -15.14
N TYR A 56 3.90 -9.71 -15.38
CA TYR A 56 3.54 -10.99 -14.73
C TYR A 56 4.20 -11.11 -13.36
N TYR A 57 5.44 -10.61 -13.25
CA TYR A 57 6.17 -10.54 -11.98
C TYR A 57 5.48 -9.60 -10.99
N SER A 58 4.89 -8.50 -11.45
CA SER A 58 4.09 -7.63 -10.58
C SER A 58 2.93 -8.39 -9.94
N VAL A 59 2.10 -9.07 -10.74
CA VAL A 59 0.96 -9.86 -10.24
C VAL A 59 1.42 -10.94 -9.25
N PHE A 60 2.52 -11.64 -9.53
CA PHE A 60 3.08 -12.63 -8.63
C PHE A 60 3.54 -12.01 -7.30
N VAL A 61 4.28 -10.90 -7.35
CA VAL A 61 4.74 -10.17 -6.16
C VAL A 61 3.55 -9.66 -5.34
N LEU A 62 2.48 -9.20 -5.99
CA LEU A 62 1.23 -8.81 -5.32
C LEU A 62 0.56 -9.99 -4.61
N GLY A 63 0.47 -11.14 -5.27
CA GLY A 63 -0.08 -12.36 -4.69
C GLY A 63 0.70 -12.81 -3.45
N VAL A 64 2.03 -12.89 -3.56
CA VAL A 64 2.91 -13.21 -2.42
C VAL A 64 2.72 -12.20 -1.29
N PHE A 65 2.66 -10.92 -1.61
CA PHE A 65 2.46 -9.86 -0.62
C PHE A 65 1.12 -9.99 0.12
N LEU A 66 0.02 -10.24 -0.60
CA LEU A 66 -1.30 -10.47 -0.02
C LEU A 66 -1.30 -11.67 0.91
N CYS A 67 -0.69 -12.80 0.49
CA CYS A 67 -0.54 -13.97 1.34
C CYS A 67 0.24 -13.65 2.61
N VAL A 68 1.41 -12.99 2.49
CA VAL A 68 2.22 -12.61 3.65
C VAL A 68 1.45 -11.68 4.58
N ASN A 69 0.75 -10.67 4.06
CA ASN A 69 -0.07 -9.76 4.86
C ASN A 69 -1.17 -10.53 5.62
N TYR A 70 -1.87 -11.43 4.92
CA TYR A 70 -2.89 -12.28 5.53
C TYR A 70 -2.33 -13.17 6.64
N PHE A 71 -1.28 -13.95 6.36
CA PHE A 71 -0.70 -14.88 7.31
C PHE A 71 -0.09 -14.18 8.53
N TYR A 72 0.43 -12.97 8.35
CA TYR A 72 1.08 -12.22 9.40
C TYR A 72 0.07 -11.52 10.33
N LEU A 73 -0.92 -10.81 9.76
CA LEU A 73 -1.84 -9.94 10.50
C LEU A 73 -3.22 -10.57 10.72
N TYR A 74 -3.79 -11.22 9.71
CA TYR A 74 -5.21 -11.59 9.71
C TYR A 74 -5.48 -13.04 10.11
N ARG A 75 -4.53 -13.95 9.88
CA ARG A 75 -4.63 -15.34 10.31
C ARG A 75 -4.83 -15.41 11.83
N LYS A 76 -5.82 -16.19 12.27
CA LYS A 76 -6.19 -16.36 13.69
C LYS A 76 -6.49 -15.04 14.41
N LEU A 77 -6.97 -14.02 13.68
CA LEU A 77 -7.38 -12.72 14.25
C LEU A 77 -6.28 -11.97 15.01
N ARG A 78 -5.00 -12.21 14.68
CA ARG A 78 -3.84 -11.58 15.35
C ARG A 78 -3.87 -10.05 15.29
N TYR A 79 -4.52 -9.48 14.27
CA TYR A 79 -4.69 -8.03 14.11
C TYR A 79 -5.36 -7.40 15.34
N LYS A 80 -6.26 -8.10 16.04
CA LYS A 80 -6.93 -7.58 17.23
C LYS A 80 -5.93 -7.23 18.33
N GLU A 81 -5.04 -8.16 18.64
CA GLU A 81 -4.00 -7.98 19.67
C GLU A 81 -2.99 -6.90 19.24
N ILE A 82 -2.56 -6.94 17.98
CA ILE A 82 -1.56 -6.01 17.44
C ILE A 82 -2.12 -4.57 17.42
N PHE A 83 -3.36 -4.39 16.94
CA PHE A 83 -3.99 -3.07 16.86
C PHE A 83 -4.32 -2.52 18.24
N PHE A 84 -4.69 -3.38 19.20
CA PHE A 84 -4.86 -2.98 20.59
C PHE A 84 -3.55 -2.44 21.18
N LYS A 85 -2.44 -3.15 21.01
CA LYS A 85 -1.11 -2.69 21.46
C LYS A 85 -0.70 -1.37 20.80
N ILE A 86 -0.94 -1.22 19.51
CA ILE A 86 -0.65 0.04 18.80
C ILE A 86 -1.47 1.19 19.38
N GLY A 87 -2.75 0.97 19.69
CA GLY A 87 -3.63 1.99 20.27
C GLY A 87 -3.18 2.52 21.63
N GLN A 88 -2.28 1.82 22.32
CA GLN A 88 -1.71 2.22 23.62
C GLN A 88 -0.37 2.96 23.49
N GLU A 89 0.15 3.18 22.28
CA GLU A 89 1.44 3.87 22.09
C GLU A 89 1.29 5.40 22.17
N ASP A 90 2.13 6.07 22.99
CA ASP A 90 2.10 7.54 23.16
C ASP A 90 2.39 8.33 21.87
N ASN A 91 3.12 7.74 20.92
CA ASN A 91 3.59 8.40 19.70
C ASN A 91 2.66 8.21 18.49
N LEU A 92 1.38 7.89 18.72
CA LEU A 92 0.43 7.54 17.66
C LEU A 92 0.20 8.67 16.66
N ASN A 93 0.13 9.92 17.12
CA ASN A 93 -0.07 11.10 16.27
C ASN A 93 1.08 11.29 15.27
N ARG A 94 2.32 11.10 15.72
CA ARG A 94 3.50 11.19 14.84
C ARG A 94 3.49 10.08 13.77
N LYS A 95 3.06 8.88 14.16
CA LYS A 95 2.92 7.74 13.22
C LYS A 95 1.78 7.96 12.22
N PHE A 96 0.70 8.60 12.65
CA PHE A 96 -0.40 9.00 11.77
C PHE A 96 0.07 10.03 10.75
N LEU A 97 0.86 11.03 11.16
CA LEU A 97 1.45 11.99 10.22
C LEU A 97 2.30 11.28 9.15
N TYR A 98 3.15 10.31 9.53
CA TYR A 98 3.92 9.52 8.57
C TYR A 98 3.04 8.71 7.61
N PHE A 99 1.91 8.20 8.09
CA PHE A 99 0.92 7.53 7.24
C PHE A 99 0.31 8.49 6.22
N ILE A 100 -0.08 9.70 6.64
CA ILE A 100 -0.60 10.73 5.73
C ILE A 100 0.44 11.14 4.69
N ILE A 101 1.70 11.37 5.11
CA ILE A 101 2.80 11.68 4.18
C ILE A 101 3.01 10.55 3.18
N TYR A 102 2.95 9.29 3.63
CA TYR A 102 3.06 8.12 2.74
C TYR A 102 1.91 8.08 1.72
N LEU A 103 0.68 8.39 2.14
CA LEU A 103 -0.49 8.40 1.27
C LEU A 103 -0.39 9.53 0.22
N LEU A 104 -0.01 10.74 0.64
CA LEU A 104 0.25 11.87 -0.25
C LEU A 104 1.40 11.57 -1.22
N GLY A 105 2.50 10.98 -0.74
CA GLY A 105 3.62 10.57 -1.57
C GLY A 105 3.22 9.54 -2.62
N THR A 106 2.38 8.57 -2.25
CA THR A 106 1.82 7.58 -3.18
C THR A 106 0.98 8.27 -4.27
N PHE A 107 0.14 9.23 -3.88
CA PHE A 107 -0.70 9.97 -4.83
C PHE A 107 0.14 10.81 -5.81
N ILE A 108 1.13 11.55 -5.29
CA ILE A 108 2.06 12.35 -6.11
C ILE A 108 2.84 11.47 -7.07
N LEU A 109 3.34 10.31 -6.59
CA LEU A 109 4.07 9.33 -7.42
C LEU A 109 3.21 8.81 -8.58
N ILE A 110 1.94 8.48 -8.32
CA ILE A 110 1.03 7.99 -9.37
C ILE A 110 0.73 9.10 -10.38
N LEU A 111 0.44 10.32 -9.90
CA LEU A 111 0.19 11.46 -10.77
C LEU A 111 1.39 11.77 -11.66
N SER A 112 2.61 11.80 -11.10
CA SER A 112 3.82 12.08 -11.86
C SER A 112 4.08 10.99 -12.92
N LEU A 113 3.83 9.71 -12.59
CA LEU A 113 3.91 8.60 -13.54
C LEU A 113 2.94 8.73 -14.70
N VAL A 114 1.67 9.08 -14.42
CA VAL A 114 0.66 9.27 -15.45
C VAL A 114 1.06 10.40 -16.40
N ILE A 115 1.54 11.53 -15.86
CA ILE A 115 2.03 12.66 -16.65
C ILE A 115 3.24 12.24 -17.50
N PHE A 116 4.22 11.56 -16.89
CA PHE A 116 5.43 11.09 -17.57
C PHE A 116 5.12 10.17 -18.75
N ILE A 117 4.27 9.15 -18.55
CA ILE A 117 3.86 8.21 -19.60
C ILE A 117 3.14 8.96 -20.73
N ARG A 118 2.29 9.95 -20.39
CA ARG A 118 1.57 10.74 -21.38
C ARG A 118 2.51 11.61 -22.20
N MET A 119 3.48 12.28 -21.59
CA MET A 119 4.49 13.09 -22.29
C MET A 119 5.31 12.23 -23.26
N ARG A 120 5.83 11.08 -22.79
CA ARG A 120 6.64 10.19 -23.63
C ARG A 120 5.90 9.67 -24.86
N LYS A 121 4.61 9.34 -24.72
CA LYS A 121 3.76 8.93 -25.85
C LYS A 121 3.54 10.05 -26.86
N PHE A 122 3.51 11.30 -26.40
CA PHE A 122 3.33 12.47 -27.25
C PHE A 122 4.61 12.77 -28.05
N ASP A 123 5.78 12.62 -27.42
CA ASP A 123 7.09 12.81 -28.09
C ASP A 123 7.42 11.68 -29.09
N SER A 124 6.73 10.54 -29.00
CA SER A 124 6.90 9.40 -29.92
C SER A 124 5.97 9.40 -31.14
N LEU A 125 5.16 10.44 -31.31
CA LEU A 125 4.26 10.68 -32.46
C LEU A 125 4.82 11.79 -33.36
#